data_AF-A0A1Q9TQR8-F1
#
_entry.id   AF-A0A1Q9TQR8-F1
#
_cell.length_a   1.000
_cell.length_b   1.000
_cell.length_c   1.000
_cell.angle_alpha   90.00
_cell.angle_beta   90.00
_cell.angle_gamma   90.00
#
_symmetry.space_group_name_H-M   'P 1'
#
loop_
_entity.id
_entity.type
_entity.pdbx_description
1 polymer ?
#
loop_
_entity_poly.entity_id
_entity_poly.type
_entity_poly.pdbx_seq_one_letter_code
_entity_poly.pdbx_strand_id
1 'polypeptide(L)'
;MAIATVTDVQDRFNRPLTPEEETLAETLLDDAEIKIRRRIPNLAARAAADAEFAETVVMVEANAVLRVLRNPEGYRQETDGDYSYSVSAAVASGRLMILDEEWADLGLNRGAFTIRPKIGTPRRGPMRCRRGWWP
;
A
#
# COMPACT_ATOMS: atom_id res chain seq x y z
N MET A 1 4.51 -12.77 -13.70
CA MET A 1 4.89 -13.80 -12.73
C MET A 1 5.23 -13.10 -11.44
N ALA A 2 4.27 -13.18 -10.52
CA ALA A 2 4.39 -12.72 -9.15
C ALA A 2 5.46 -13.48 -8.36
N ILE A 3 5.86 -12.91 -7.23
CA ILE A 3 6.81 -13.53 -6.31
C ILE A 3 6.08 -14.58 -5.45
N ALA A 4 4.84 -14.31 -5.05
CA ALA A 4 3.97 -15.29 -4.40
C ALA A 4 3.47 -16.37 -5.37
N THR A 5 3.24 -17.56 -4.83
CA THR A 5 2.68 -18.71 -5.55
C THR A 5 1.24 -19.02 -5.12
N VAL A 6 0.54 -19.89 -5.86
CA VAL A 6 -0.80 -20.36 -5.45
C VAL A 6 -0.73 -21.14 -4.13
N THR A 7 0.35 -21.88 -3.90
CA THR A 7 0.59 -22.62 -2.65
C THR A 7 0.64 -21.66 -1.46
N ASP A 8 1.30 -20.51 -1.59
CA ASP A 8 1.33 -19.47 -0.55
C ASP A 8 -0.06 -18.97 -0.15
N VAL A 9 -0.97 -18.90 -1.13
CA VAL A 9 -2.36 -18.52 -0.91
C VAL A 9 -3.11 -19.66 -0.21
N GLN A 10 -2.94 -20.91 -0.67
CA GLN A 10 -3.58 -22.10 -0.08
C GLN A 10 -3.18 -22.30 1.39
N ASP A 11 -1.90 -22.20 1.70
CA ASP A 11 -1.35 -22.36 3.05
C ASP A 11 -1.96 -21.34 4.02
N ARG A 12 -2.12 -20.09 3.57
CA ARG A 12 -2.73 -19.02 4.37
C ARG A 12 -4.26 -19.09 4.40
N PHE A 13 -4.89 -19.70 3.39
CA PHE A 13 -6.34 -19.85 3.35
C PHE A 13 -6.84 -20.93 4.31
N ASN A 14 -5.98 -21.90 4.65
CA ASN A 14 -6.29 -23.04 5.50
C ASN A 14 -7.42 -23.93 4.93
N ARG A 15 -7.57 -23.93 3.59
CA ARG A 15 -8.39 -24.89 2.85
C ARG A 15 -7.85 -25.06 1.42
N PRO A 16 -8.09 -26.21 0.77
CA PRO A 16 -7.80 -26.35 -0.65
C PRO A 16 -8.66 -25.36 -1.47
N LEU A 17 -8.04 -24.82 -2.52
CA LEU A 17 -8.73 -24.03 -3.53
C LEU A 17 -9.38 -24.97 -4.55
N THR A 18 -10.53 -24.57 -5.10
CA THR A 18 -11.06 -25.25 -6.29
C THR A 18 -10.21 -24.90 -7.52
N PRO A 19 -10.24 -25.71 -8.61
CA PRO A 19 -9.46 -25.40 -9.82
C PRO A 19 -9.78 -24.03 -10.44
N GLU A 20 -11.02 -23.57 -10.30
CA GLU A 20 -11.46 -22.24 -10.73
C GLU A 20 -10.85 -21.13 -9.85
N GLU A 21 -10.81 -21.36 -8.53
CA GLU A 21 -10.17 -20.45 -7.58
C GLU A 21 -8.65 -20.41 -7.75
N GLU A 22 -8.01 -21.52 -8.12
CA GLU A 22 -6.57 -21.56 -8.44
C GLU A 22 -6.26 -20.69 -9.66
N THR A 23 -7.03 -20.84 -10.75
CA THR A 23 -6.87 -20.04 -11.98
C THR A 23 -7.10 -18.55 -11.70
N LEU A 24 -8.09 -18.24 -10.85
CA LEU A 24 -8.36 -16.88 -10.41
C LEU A 24 -7.22 -16.34 -9.54
N ALA A 25 -6.71 -17.13 -8.60
CA ALA A 25 -5.60 -16.75 -7.73
C ALA A 25 -4.34 -16.43 -8.53
N GLU A 26 -3.98 -17.25 -9.53
CA GLU A 26 -2.84 -16.97 -10.42
C GLU A 26 -2.97 -15.61 -11.11
N THR A 27 -4.14 -15.34 -11.67
CA THR A 27 -4.41 -14.07 -12.36
C THR A 27 -4.31 -12.88 -11.40
N LEU A 28 -4.88 -13.02 -10.19
CA LEU A 28 -4.88 -11.96 -9.18
C LEU A 28 -3.48 -11.72 -8.58
N LEU A 29 -2.66 -12.76 -8.44
CA LEU A 29 -1.27 -12.64 -8.01
C LEU A 29 -0.47 -11.82 -9.03
N ASP A 30 -0.61 -12.11 -10.32
CA ASP A 30 0.05 -11.33 -11.37
C ASP A 30 -0.40 -9.86 -11.40
N ASP A 31 -1.69 -9.59 -11.19
CA ASP A 31 -2.21 -8.23 -11.07
C ASP A 31 -1.68 -7.51 -9.82
N ALA A 32 -1.50 -8.22 -8.70
CA ALA A 32 -0.94 -7.68 -7.47
C ALA A 32 0.52 -7.26 -7.66
N GLU A 33 1.33 -8.14 -8.26
CA GLU A 33 2.73 -7.88 -8.65
C GLU A 33 2.82 -6.64 -9.55
N ILE A 34 1.94 -6.52 -10.56
CA ILE A 34 1.91 -5.35 -11.45
C ILE A 34 1.64 -4.06 -10.65
N LYS A 35 0.71 -4.09 -9.67
CA LYS A 35 0.41 -2.92 -8.82
C LYS A 35 1.60 -2.53 -7.95
N ILE A 36 2.27 -3.52 -7.34
CA ILE A 36 3.44 -3.28 -6.49
C ILE A 36 4.61 -2.75 -7.33
N ARG A 37 4.91 -3.40 -8.45
CA ARG A 37 5.99 -3.01 -9.36
C ARG A 37 5.80 -1.60 -9.95
N ARG A 38 4.57 -1.17 -10.19
CA ARG A 38 4.27 0.22 -10.62
C ARG A 38 4.74 1.26 -9.60
N ARG A 39 4.77 0.93 -8.30
CA ARG A 39 5.26 1.82 -7.23
C ARG A 39 6.71 1.55 -6.84
N ILE A 40 7.17 0.30 -6.98
CA ILE A 40 8.53 -0.15 -6.67
C ILE A 40 9.13 -0.77 -7.94
N PRO A 41 9.72 0.03 -8.86
CA PRO A 41 10.21 -0.49 -10.14
C PRO A 41 11.32 -1.54 -10.01
N ASN A 42 12.08 -1.51 -8.92
CA ASN A 42 13.18 -2.44 -8.61
C ASN A 42 12.76 -3.60 -7.69
N LEU A 43 11.47 -3.96 -7.66
CA LEU A 43 10.90 -4.98 -6.79
C LEU A 43 11.67 -6.31 -6.84
N ALA A 44 11.82 -6.88 -8.04
CA ALA A 44 12.50 -8.17 -8.22
C ALA A 44 13.97 -8.14 -7.77
N ALA A 45 14.67 -7.03 -8.01
CA ALA A 45 16.07 -6.88 -7.57
C ALA A 45 16.18 -6.74 -6.04
N ARG A 46 15.24 -6.04 -5.40
CA ARG A 46 15.19 -5.96 -3.93
C ARG A 46 14.85 -7.32 -3.31
N ALA A 47 13.86 -8.03 -3.84
CA ALA A 47 13.49 -9.36 -3.36
C ALA A 47 14.62 -10.38 -3.51
N ALA A 48 15.42 -10.29 -4.59
CA ALA A 48 16.60 -11.14 -4.76
C ALA A 48 17.75 -10.81 -3.79
N ALA A 49 17.82 -9.58 -3.29
CA ALA A 49 18.89 -9.12 -2.39
C ALA A 49 18.54 -9.28 -0.90
N ASP A 50 17.24 -9.32 -0.57
CA ASP A 50 16.73 -9.35 0.79
C ASP A 50 15.59 -10.36 0.90
N ALA A 51 15.87 -11.47 1.59
CA ALA A 51 14.92 -12.56 1.77
C ALA A 51 13.73 -12.16 2.66
N GLU A 52 13.94 -11.31 3.66
CA GLU A 52 12.85 -10.82 4.53
C GLU A 52 11.90 -9.92 3.75
N PHE A 53 12.46 -9.08 2.86
CA PHE A 53 11.65 -8.30 1.94
C PHE A 53 10.87 -9.17 0.95
N ALA A 54 11.48 -10.24 0.43
CA ALA A 54 10.79 -11.19 -0.44
C ALA A 54 9.60 -11.86 0.27
N GLU A 55 9.79 -12.34 1.51
CA GLU A 55 8.72 -12.91 2.33
C GLU A 55 7.61 -11.90 2.62
N THR A 56 7.97 -10.63 2.86
CA THR A 56 7.01 -9.54 3.05
C THR A 56 6.17 -9.30 1.79
N VAL A 57 6.78 -9.31 0.60
CA VAL A 57 6.04 -9.20 -0.66
C VAL A 57 5.08 -10.37 -0.83
N VAL A 58 5.54 -11.60 -0.58
CA VAL A 58 4.69 -12.81 -0.67
C VAL A 58 3.49 -12.70 0.26
N MET A 59 3.72 -12.26 1.51
CA MET A 59 2.67 -12.04 2.49
C MET A 59 1.63 -11.02 1.99
N VAL A 60 2.08 -9.87 1.48
CA VAL A 60 1.19 -8.80 0.99
C VAL A 60 0.37 -9.25 -0.22
N GLU A 61 1.00 -9.91 -1.20
CA GLU A 61 0.32 -10.43 -2.38
C GLU A 61 -0.73 -11.46 -2.01
N ALA A 62 -0.36 -12.45 -1.19
CA ALA A 62 -1.29 -13.50 -0.77
C ALA A 62 -2.46 -12.93 0.05
N ASN A 63 -2.22 -11.99 0.95
CA ASN A 63 -3.27 -11.34 1.73
C ASN A 63 -4.24 -10.54 0.85
N ALA A 64 -3.74 -9.84 -0.16
CA ALA A 64 -4.56 -9.10 -1.10
C ALA A 64 -5.47 -10.04 -1.92
N VAL A 65 -4.93 -11.17 -2.39
CA VAL A 65 -5.71 -12.19 -3.12
C VAL A 65 -6.73 -12.87 -2.22
N LEU A 66 -6.35 -13.24 -1.00
CA LEU A 66 -7.27 -13.84 -0.02
C LEU A 66 -8.48 -12.97 0.29
N ARG A 67 -8.32 -11.65 0.31
CA ARG A 67 -9.47 -10.73 0.48
C ARG A 67 -10.46 -10.83 -0.66
N VAL A 68 -9.97 -10.95 -1.89
CA VAL A 68 -10.83 -11.14 -3.08
C VAL A 68 -11.49 -12.51 -3.03
N LEU A 69 -10.74 -13.58 -2.74
CA LEU A 69 -11.28 -14.94 -2.66
C LEU A 69 -12.31 -15.13 -1.54
N ARG A 70 -12.19 -14.39 -0.43
CA ARG A 70 -13.16 -14.43 0.68
C ARG A 70 -14.45 -13.69 0.38
N ASN A 71 -14.44 -12.73 -0.54
CA ASN A 71 -15.63 -11.98 -0.95
C ASN A 71 -15.57 -11.66 -2.46
N PRO A 72 -15.70 -12.68 -3.32
CA PRO A 72 -15.49 -12.53 -4.76
C PRO A 72 -16.53 -11.61 -5.42
N GLU A 73 -17.74 -11.54 -4.84
CA GLU A 73 -18.83 -10.72 -5.35
C GLU A 73 -18.91 -9.32 -4.71
N GLY A 74 -18.04 -9.03 -3.73
CA GLY A 74 -17.94 -7.71 -3.12
C GLY A 74 -19.18 -7.26 -2.34
N TYR A 75 -19.91 -8.20 -1.74
CA TYR A 75 -21.08 -7.89 -0.93
C TYR A 75 -20.67 -7.07 0.31
N ARG A 76 -21.38 -5.97 0.54
CA ARG A 76 -21.10 -4.97 1.61
C ARG A 76 -21.89 -5.17 2.91
N GLN A 77 -22.55 -6.31 3.08
CA GLN A 77 -23.66 -6.58 4.00
C GLN A 77 -25.00 -5.97 3.54
N GLU A 78 -26.03 -6.82 3.49
CA GLU A 78 -27.41 -6.38 3.72
C GLU A 78 -27.66 -6.36 5.23
N THR A 79 -28.24 -5.28 5.74
CA THR A 79 -28.49 -5.10 7.18
C THR A 79 -29.91 -5.51 7.50
N ASP A 80 -30.09 -6.49 8.39
CA ASP A 80 -31.33 -6.68 9.13
C ASP A 80 -30.97 -6.87 10.63
N GLY A 81 -31.22 -5.84 11.44
CA GLY A 81 -31.09 -5.89 12.91
C GLY A 81 -29.82 -5.27 13.55
N ASP A 82 -29.96 -4.02 14.01
CA ASP A 82 -29.38 -3.31 15.18
C ASP A 82 -27.97 -3.58 15.77
N TYR A 83 -27.07 -4.31 15.12
CA TYR A 83 -25.65 -4.34 15.52
C TYR A 83 -24.72 -4.18 14.31
N SER A 84 -24.16 -2.97 14.16
CA SER A 84 -23.19 -2.64 13.11
C SER A 84 -21.76 -2.81 13.63
N TYR A 85 -21.04 -3.80 13.11
CA TYR A 85 -19.58 -3.76 13.05
C TYR A 85 -19.18 -3.17 11.69
N SER A 86 -18.58 -1.97 11.69
CA SER A 86 -18.06 -1.36 10.46
C SER A 86 -16.75 -2.03 10.05
N VAL A 87 -16.82 -3.06 9.21
CA VAL A 87 -15.63 -3.56 8.50
C VAL A 87 -15.24 -2.49 7.46
N SER A 88 -13.99 -2.03 7.48
CA SER A 88 -13.48 -0.96 6.61
C SER A 88 -13.93 -1.13 5.15
N ALA A 89 -14.60 -0.11 4.61
CA ALA A 89 -15.24 -0.11 3.27
C ALA A 89 -14.29 -0.43 2.09
N ALA A 90 -12.99 -0.35 2.33
CA ALA A 90 -11.93 -0.80 1.44
C ALA A 90 -11.94 -2.34 1.26
N VAL A 91 -11.93 -3.09 2.36
CA VAL A 91 -11.91 -4.56 2.38
C VAL A 91 -13.21 -5.16 1.81
N ALA A 92 -14.34 -4.44 1.97
CA ALA A 92 -15.67 -4.90 1.59
C ALA A 92 -16.02 -4.76 0.09
N SER A 93 -15.06 -4.39 -0.78
CA SER A 93 -15.37 -4.09 -2.19
C SER A 93 -15.11 -5.23 -3.19
N GLY A 94 -14.58 -6.37 -2.75
CA GLY A 94 -14.19 -7.48 -3.64
C GLY A 94 -13.10 -7.13 -4.66
N ARG A 95 -12.48 -5.94 -4.55
CA ARG A 95 -11.46 -5.46 -5.49
C ARG A 95 -10.08 -5.80 -4.98
N LEU A 96 -9.19 -6.18 -5.91
CA LEU A 96 -7.77 -6.35 -5.63
C LEU A 96 -7.11 -5.02 -5.27
N MET A 97 -6.86 -4.83 -3.97
CA MET A 97 -6.22 -3.63 -3.43
C MET A 97 -5.15 -3.99 -2.40
N ILE A 98 -4.05 -3.26 -2.46
CA ILE A 98 -2.99 -3.26 -1.46
C ILE A 98 -3.29 -2.12 -0.48
N LEU A 99 -3.44 -2.44 0.80
CA LEU A 99 -3.78 -1.50 1.88
C LEU A 99 -2.60 -0.58 2.22
N ASP A 100 -2.89 0.53 2.87
CA ASP A 100 -1.88 1.51 3.27
C ASP A 100 -0.87 0.93 4.28
N GLU A 101 -1.31 0.04 5.16
CA GLU A 101 -0.45 -0.70 6.10
C GLU A 101 0.53 -1.61 5.34
N GLU A 102 0.04 -2.34 4.34
CA GLU A 102 0.88 -3.22 3.50
C GLU A 102 1.88 -2.41 2.65
N TRP A 103 1.49 -1.21 2.21
CA TRP A 103 2.45 -0.29 1.60
C TRP A 103 3.53 0.16 2.58
N ALA A 104 3.18 0.39 3.85
CA ALA A 104 4.14 0.73 4.88
C ALA A 104 5.12 -0.44 5.15
N ASP A 105 4.63 -1.68 5.18
CA ASP A 105 5.45 -2.89 5.34
C ASP A 105 6.46 -3.05 4.18
N LEU A 106 6.07 -2.68 2.96
CA LEU A 106 6.96 -2.65 1.79
C LEU A 106 8.00 -1.49 1.82
N GLY A 107 7.99 -0.70 2.89
CA GLY A 107 8.86 0.46 3.10
C GLY A 107 8.37 1.74 2.42
N LEU A 108 7.15 1.75 1.85
CA LEU A 108 6.51 2.93 1.30
C LEU A 108 5.68 3.62 2.39
N ASN A 109 6.37 4.11 3.42
CA ASN A 109 5.72 4.86 4.48
C ASN A 109 5.32 6.25 3.98
N ARG A 110 4.04 6.62 4.10
CA ARG A 110 3.59 8.02 3.97
C ARG A 110 3.91 8.77 5.27
N GLY A 111 5.20 8.86 5.62
CA GLY A 111 5.65 9.69 6.73
C GLY A 111 5.28 11.16 6.47
N ALA A 112 4.84 11.88 7.50
CA ALA A 112 4.49 13.29 7.40
C ALA A 112 5.64 14.12 6.82
N PHE A 113 5.49 14.60 5.58
CA PHE A 113 6.46 15.52 4.98
C PHE A 113 6.20 16.93 5.47
N THR A 114 7.14 17.53 6.21
CA THR A 114 7.08 18.96 6.54
C THR A 114 7.59 19.76 5.35
N ILE A 115 6.67 20.37 4.58
CA ILE A 115 7.02 21.39 3.59
C ILE A 115 7.43 22.64 4.36
N ARG A 116 8.73 22.90 4.48
CA ARG A 116 9.22 24.20 5.01
C ARG A 116 9.19 25.23 3.87
N PRO A 117 8.31 26.25 3.90
CA PRO A 117 8.42 27.34 2.95
C PRO A 117 9.76 28.05 3.15
N LYS A 118 10.54 28.20 2.09
CA LYS A 118 11.69 29.11 2.08
C LYS A 118 11.16 30.55 2.02
N ILE A 119 10.78 31.11 3.18
CA ILE A 119 10.59 32.55 3.30
C ILE A 119 11.97 33.17 3.10
N GLY A 120 12.19 33.75 1.91
CA GLY A 120 13.36 34.56 1.66
C GLY A 120 13.37 35.70 2.66
N THR A 121 14.37 35.72 3.55
CA THR A 121 14.54 36.85 4.46
C THR A 121 14.71 38.11 3.61
N PRO A 122 13.92 39.18 3.85
CA PRO A 122 14.12 40.42 3.12
C PRO A 122 15.55 40.88 3.43
N ARG A 123 16.36 41.04 2.37
CA ARG A 123 17.68 41.66 2.49
C ARG A 123 17.48 43.04 3.10
N ARG A 124 17.78 43.19 4.40
CA ARG A 124 17.94 44.52 5.01
C ARG A 124 19.11 45.18 4.28
N GLY A 125 18.79 46.05 3.34
CA GLY A 125 19.76 46.94 2.73
C GLY A 125 20.48 47.75 3.82
N PRO A 126 21.72 48.19 3.58
CA PRO A 126 22.48 48.92 4.58
C PRO A 126 21.70 50.18 4.99
N MET A 127 21.44 50.33 6.30
CA MET A 127 20.93 51.58 6.85
C MET A 127 21.96 52.67 6.57
N ARG A 128 21.70 53.52 5.58
CA ARG A 128 22.43 54.79 5.47
C ARG A 128 22.03 55.62 6.68
N CYS A 129 22.88 55.64 7.71
CA CYS A 129 22.87 56.67 8.73
C CYS A 129 23.05 58.02 8.02
N ARG A 130 21.95 58.71 7.72
CA ARG A 130 22.00 60.12 7.32
C ARG A 130 22.46 60.91 8.54
N ARG A 131 23.70 61.39 8.47
CA ARG A 131 24.20 62.49 9.31
C ARG A 131 23.27 63.70 9.16
N GLY A 132 22.76 64.17 10.29
CA GLY A 132 22.16 65.50 10.47
C GLY A 132 21.98 65.66 11.99
N TRP A 133 22.94 66.27 12.69
CA TRP A 133 22.94 67.70 13.02
C TRP A 133 21.60 68.14 13.63
N TRP A 134 21.57 68.23 14.95
CA TRP A 134 20.66 69.11 15.70
C TRP A 134 21.55 69.93 16.67
N PRO A 135 21.24 71.21 16.91
CA PRO A 135 22.12 72.25 17.44
C PRO A 135 22.33 72.20 18.96
#